data_AF-A0A414DH41-F1
#
_entry.id   AF-A0A414DH41-F1
#
_cell.length_a   1.000
_cell.length_b   1.000
_cell.length_c   1.000
_cell.angle_alpha   90.00
_cell.angle_beta   90.00
_cell.angle_gamma   90.00
#
_symmetry.space_group_name_H-M   'P 1'
#
loop_
_entity.id
_entity.type
_entity.pdbx_description
1 polymer ?
#
loop_
_entity_poly.entity_id
_entity_poly.type
_entity_poly.pdbx_seq_one_letter_code
_entity_poly.pdbx_strand_id
1 'polypeptide(L)' 'MFNFRIINTADGNQIIDRNLKTPYDALTPTQMMEYMEMDNSLAFMDRMERKAREKAEHMRKVVKNPFYRMACMVGLI' A
#
# COMPACT_ATOMS: atom_id res chain seq x y z
N MET A 1 5.69 -12.50 -14.48
CA MET A 1 4.23 -12.26 -14.63
C MET A 1 3.81 -11.22 -13.60
N PHE A 2 2.87 -10.33 -13.89
CA PHE A 2 2.35 -9.40 -12.87
C PHE A 2 1.33 -10.08 -11.97
N ASN A 3 1.34 -9.75 -10.68
CA ASN A 3 0.41 -10.28 -9.67
C ASN A 3 -0.85 -9.43 -9.51
N PHE A 4 -1.22 -8.71 -10.56
CA PHE A 4 -2.46 -7.96 -10.64
C PHE A 4 -2.92 -7.90 -12.10
N ARG A 5 -4.15 -7.43 -12.31
CA ARG A 5 -4.70 -7.12 -13.62
C ARG A 5 -5.36 -5.75 -13.60
N ILE A 6 -5.09 -4.97 -14.64
CA ILE A 6 -5.78 -3.71 -14.92
C ILE A 6 -7.00 -4.04 -15.79
N ILE A 7 -8.18 -3.73 -15.27
CA ILE A 7 -9.47 -3.94 -15.94
C ILE A 7 -10.05 -2.58 -16.30
N ASN A 8 -10.14 -2.32 -17.60
CA ASN A 8 -10.77 -1.10 -18.10
C ASN A 8 -12.29 -1.29 -18.08
N THR A 9 -12.98 -0.39 -17.39
CA THR A 9 -14.44 -0.36 -17.29
C THR A 9 -15.00 0.53 -18.41
N ALA A 10 -16.25 0.29 -18.81
CA ALA A 10 -16.89 1.00 -19.92
C ALA A 10 -17.05 2.51 -19.69
N ASP A 11 -16.98 2.96 -18.45
CA ASP A 11 -17.00 4.36 -18.02
C ASP A 11 -15.62 5.05 -18.11
N GLY A 12 -14.58 4.32 -18.54
CA GLY A 12 -13.21 4.82 -18.63
C GLY A 12 -12.40 4.69 -17.34
N ASN A 13 -12.97 4.13 -16.27
CA ASN A 13 -12.23 3.85 -15.04
C ASN A 13 -11.39 2.58 -15.17
N GLN A 14 -10.26 2.55 -14.45
CA GLN A 14 -9.40 1.37 -14.39
C GLN A 14 -9.43 0.75 -13.00
N ILE A 15 -9.79 -0.52 -12.93
CA ILE A 15 -9.80 -1.30 -11.70
C ILE A 15 -8.52 -2.13 -11.67
N ILE A 16 -7.74 -1.98 -10.59
CA ILE A 16 -6.55 -2.79 -10.35
C ILE A 16 -6.96 -3.96 -9.46
N ASP A 17 -7.15 -5.14 -10.06
CA ASP A 17 -7.47 -6.36 -9.32
C ASP A 17 -6.19 -7.11 -8.96
N ARG A 18 -5.85 -7.15 -7.67
CA ARG A 18 -4.69 -7.87 -7.12
C ARG A 18 -4.90 -9.37 -6.93
N ASN A 19 -6.11 -9.90 -7.14
CA ASN A 19 -6.39 -11.33 -7.05
C ASN A 19 -6.13 -12.06 -8.37
N LEU A 20 -5.98 -11.32 -9.46
CA LEU A 20 -5.72 -11.85 -10.79
C LEU A 20 -4.25 -11.68 -11.16
N LYS A 21 -3.77 -12.54 -12.05
CA LYS A 21 -2.41 -12.47 -12.59
C LYS A 21 -2.44 -12.17 -14.08
N THR A 22 -1.44 -11.45 -14.56
CA THR A 22 -1.35 -11.04 -15.96
C THR A 22 -0.03 -11.50 -16.58
N PRO A 23 -0.07 -12.56 -17.42
CA PRO A 23 1.09 -13.08 -18.15
C PRO A 23 1.74 -12.00 -19.01
N TYR A 24 3.07 -12.05 -19.17
CA TYR A 24 3.81 -11.03 -19.93
C TYR A 24 3.57 -11.14 -21.44
N ASP A 25 3.40 -12.36 -21.92
CA ASP A 25 3.02 -12.73 -23.29
C ASP A 25 1.62 -12.26 -23.69
N ALA A 26 0.76 -11.94 -22.71
CA ALA A 26 -0.57 -11.37 -22.94
C ALA A 26 -0.55 -9.84 -23.10
N LEU A 27 0.61 -9.18 -22.95
CA LEU A 27 0.74 -7.73 -22.97
C LEU A 27 1.41 -7.22 -24.24
N THR A 28 0.89 -6.12 -24.77
CA THR A 28 1.64 -5.33 -25.76
C THR A 28 2.79 -4.57 -25.08
N PRO A 29 3.83 -4.13 -25.83
CA PRO A 29 4.94 -3.38 -25.24
C PRO A 29 4.51 -2.11 -24.50
N THR A 30 3.48 -1.41 -24.98
CA THR A 30 2.93 -0.24 -24.29
C THR A 30 2.27 -0.61 -22.97
N GLN A 31 1.44 -1.66 -22.96
CA GLN A 31 0.82 -2.15 -21.73
C GLN A 31 1.86 -2.69 -20.75
N MET A 32 2.96 -3.29 -21.23
CA MET A 32 4.05 -3.72 -20.35
C MET A 32 4.61 -2.55 -19.54
N MET A 33 4.80 -1.38 -20.17
CA MET A 33 5.26 -0.17 -19.48
C MET A 33 4.27 0.30 -18.42
N GLU A 34 2.98 0.37 -18.76
CA GLU A 34 1.92 0.74 -17.83
C GLU A 34 1.87 -0.21 -16.61
N TYR A 35 1.98 -1.52 -16.85
CA TYR A 35 2.02 -2.50 -15.77
C TYR A 35 3.30 -2.38 -14.93
N MET A 36 4.46 -2.07 -15.51
CA MET A 36 5.68 -1.83 -14.73
C MET A 36 5.57 -0.60 -13.82
N GLU A 37 5.02 0.50 -14.32
CA GLU A 37 4.78 1.70 -13.52
C GLU A 37 3.77 1.44 -12.39
N MET A 38 2.73 0.67 -12.69
CA MET A 38 1.74 0.27 -11.70
C MET A 38 2.36 -0.63 -10.62
N ASP A 39 3.17 -1.63 -10.99
CA ASP A 39 3.84 -2.52 -10.04
C ASP A 39 4.73 -1.76 -9.05
N ASN A 40 5.51 -0.79 -9.55
CA ASN A 40 6.31 0.10 -8.71
C ASN A 40 5.46 0.94 -7.75
N SER A 41 4.34 1.47 -8.24
CA SER A 41 3.41 2.27 -7.44
C SER A 41 2.75 1.45 -6.34
N LEU A 42 2.29 0.23 -6.65
CA LEU A 42 1.72 -0.70 -5.68
C LEU A 42 2.76 -1.09 -4.62
N ALA A 43 3.98 -1.41 -5.02
CA ALA A 43 5.06 -1.74 -4.10
C ALA A 43 5.41 -0.55 -3.18
N PHE A 44 5.36 0.68 -3.68
CA PHE A 44 5.55 1.87 -2.87
C PHE A 44 4.42 2.05 -1.84
N MET A 45 3.16 1.91 -2.27
CA MET A 45 2.00 2.00 -1.38
C MET A 45 2.04 0.94 -0.27
N ASP A 46 2.36 -0.31 -0.60
CA ASP A 46 2.45 -1.40 0.37
C ASP A 46 3.54 -1.12 1.42
N ARG A 47 4.69 -0.54 1.01
CA ARG A 47 5.75 -0.10 1.94
C ARG A 47 5.26 1.02 2.86
N MET A 48 4.51 1.98 2.33
CA MET A 48 3.97 3.08 3.10
C MET A 48 2.90 2.60 4.09
N GLU A 49 2.03 1.70 3.68
CA GLU A 49 1.02 1.11 4.54
C GLU A 49 1.66 0.31 5.68
N ARG A 50 2.69 -0.49 5.39
CA ARG A 50 3.42 -1.22 6.43
C ARG A 50 4.04 -0.27 7.45
N LYS A 51 4.71 0.81 7.01
CA LYS A 51 5.25 1.84 7.91
C LYS A 51 4.16 2.51 8.75
N ALA A 52 3.00 2.76 8.17
CA ALA A 52 1.86 3.34 8.89
C ALA A 52 1.33 2.39 9.97
N ARG A 53 1.21 1.09 9.65
CA ARG A 53 0.81 0.04 10.61
C ARG A 53 1.82 -0.08 11.76
N GLU A 54 3.12 -0.12 11.45
CA GLU A 54 4.19 -0.16 12.46
C GLU A 54 4.13 1.07 13.40
N LYS A 55 3.95 2.27 12.85
CA LYS A 55 3.79 3.49 13.65
C LYS A 55 2.54 3.44 14.53
N ALA A 56 1.42 2.96 13.99
CA ALA A 56 0.18 2.81 14.76
C ALA A 56 0.33 1.79 15.90
N GLU A 57 1.01 0.66 15.67
CA GLU A 57 1.31 -0.32 16.70
C GLU A 57 2.28 0.21 17.76
N HIS A 58 3.33 0.92 17.33
CA HIS A 58 4.26 1.58 18.24
C HIS A 58 3.52 2.59 19.13
N MET A 59 2.68 3.44 18.54
CA MET A 59 1.87 4.40 19.29
C MET A 59 0.92 3.68 20.27
N ARG A 60 0.27 2.59 19.85
CA ARG A 60 -0.57 1.77 20.75
C ARG A 60 0.23 1.21 21.94
N LYS A 61 1.47 0.76 21.73
CA LYS A 61 2.35 0.29 22.82
C LYS A 61 2.77 1.43 23.74
N VAL A 62 3.15 2.57 23.17
CA VAL A 62 3.54 3.78 23.91
C VAL A 62 2.38 4.30 24.77
N VAL A 63 1.17 4.41 24.23
CA VAL A 63 -0.04 4.84 24.98
C VAL A 63 -0.39 3.88 26.11
N LYS A 64 -0.12 2.58 25.95
CA LYS A 64 -0.31 1.58 27.01
C LYS A 64 0.75 1.65 28.11
N ASN A 65 1.88 2.35 27.88
CA ASN A 65 2.92 2.51 28.89
C ASN A 65 2.46 3.50 29.99
N PRO A 66 2.41 3.10 31.27
CA PRO A 66 2.04 3.99 32.37
C PRO A 66 2.89 5.26 32.44
N PHE A 67 4.18 5.17 32.13
CA PHE A 67 5.08 6.32 32.14
C PHE A 67 4.73 7.36 31.08
N TYR A 68 4.32 6.92 29.89
CA TYR A 68 3.87 7.82 28.83
C TYR A 68 2.55 8.51 29.21
N ARG A 69 1.60 7.79 29.81
CA ARG A 69 0.36 8.38 30.34
C ARG A 69 0.64 9.43 31.41
N MET A 70 1.56 9.14 32.33
CA MET A 70 1.97 10.10 33.36
C MET A 70 2.64 11.32 32.73
N ALA A 71 3.57 11.13 31.79
CA ALA A 71 4.24 12.22 31.08
C ALA A 71 3.26 13.16 30.36
N CYS A 72 2.21 12.62 29.72
CA CYS A 72 1.15 13.43 29.14
C CYS A 72 0.31 14.19 30.20
N MET A 73 -0.02 13.56 31.33
CA MET A 73 -0.79 14.24 32.40
C MET A 73 -0.02 15.38 33.06
N VAL A 74 1.32 15.31 33.10
CA VAL A 74 2.17 16.37 33.66
C VAL A 74 2.72 17.35 32.61
N GLY A 75 2.27 17.27 31.35
CA GLY A 75 2.64 18.21 30.28
C GLY A 75 4.10 18.15 29.83
N LEU A 76 4.78 17.00 30.02
CA LEU A 76 6.17 16.80 29.61
C LEU A 76 6.31 16.40 28.13
N ILE A 77 5.19 16.09 27.46
CA ILE A 77 5.03 15.82 26.02
C ILE A 77 3.77 16.56 25.58
#